data_AF-A0AB35XZW3-F1
#
_entry.id   AF-A0AB35XZW3-F1
#
_cell.length_a   1.000
_cell.length_b   1.000
_cell.length_c   1.000
_cell.angle_alpha   90.00
_cell.angle_beta   90.00
_cell.angle_gamma   90.00
#
_symmetry.space_group_name_H-M   'P 1'
#
loop_
_entity.id
_entity.type
_entity.pdbx_description
1 polymer ?
#
loop_
_entity_poly.entity_id
_entity_poly.type
_entity_poly.pdbx_seq_one_letter_code
_entity_poly.pdbx_strand_id
1 'polypeptide(L)' 'EMFGRFIDDEKMYDWDSAYISQVLHSPVYAGHIIYEAKPTVSMKSKKRRYIPFEERAIVPNTHEAIIPQDR' A
#
# COMPACT_ATOMS: atom_id res chain seq x y z
N GLU A 1 7.74 2.55 -12.73
CA GLU A 1 7.12 1.99 -11.52
C GLU A 1 7.30 2.99 -10.37
N MET A 2 6.29 3.85 -10.11
CA MET A 2 6.43 5.04 -9.24
C MET A 2 6.55 4.74 -7.74
N PHE A 3 6.49 3.46 -7.36
CA PHE A 3 6.42 3.00 -5.96
C PHE A 3 7.60 2.11 -5.57
N GLY A 4 8.71 2.19 -6.33
CA GLY A 4 9.96 1.50 -6.05
C GLY A 4 10.66 2.07 -4.81
N ARG A 5 10.31 1.52 -3.64
CA ARG A 5 11.09 1.45 -2.40
C ARG A 5 12.12 2.57 -2.16
N PHE A 6 11.65 3.69 -1.64
CA PHE A 6 12.45 4.60 -0.84
C PHE A 6 11.94 4.54 0.60
N ILE A 7 12.39 3.55 1.36
CA ILE A 7 12.38 3.68 2.81
C ILE A 7 13.86 3.69 3.18
N ASP A 8 14.43 4.86 3.04
CA ASP A 8 15.65 5.23 3.73
C ASP A 8 15.21 5.49 5.18
N ASP A 9 15.64 4.63 6.11
CA ASP A 9 15.20 4.70 7.51
C ASP A 9 15.55 6.06 8.15
N GLU A 10 16.57 6.75 7.63
CA GLU A 10 16.94 8.11 8.05
C GLU A 10 15.89 9.17 7.66
N LYS A 11 15.13 8.93 6.59
CA LYS A 11 14.10 9.84 6.06
C LYS A 11 12.68 9.40 6.35
N MET A 12 12.50 8.42 7.24
CA MET A 12 11.19 7.84 7.53
C MET A 12 10.15 8.86 8.03
N TYR A 13 10.61 9.96 8.62
CA TYR A 13 9.75 11.03 9.15
C TYR A 13 9.79 12.33 8.31
N ASP A 14 10.55 12.34 7.23
CA ASP A 14 10.55 13.48 6.32
C ASP A 14 9.25 13.46 5.51
N TRP A 15 8.47 14.52 5.64
CA TRP A 15 7.28 14.73 4.81
C TRP A 15 7.69 15.14 3.39
N ASP A 16 8.10 14.16 2.60
CA ASP A 16 8.36 14.35 1.17
C ASP A 16 7.06 14.25 0.35
N SER A 17 7.03 15.02 -0.74
CA SER A 17 6.03 14.96 -1.80
C SER A 17 5.75 13.54 -2.30
N ALA A 18 6.78 12.71 -2.48
CA ALA A 18 6.62 11.32 -2.91
C ALA A 18 5.89 10.49 -1.85
N TYR A 19 6.19 10.72 -0.57
CA TYR A 19 5.53 10.04 0.55
C TYR A 19 4.06 10.45 0.67
N ILE A 20 3.78 11.75 0.60
CA ILE A 20 2.41 12.28 0.60
C ILE A 20 1.62 11.71 -0.58
N SER A 21 2.22 11.64 -1.77
CA SER A 21 1.59 11.02 -2.95
C SER A 21 1.24 9.55 -2.69
N GLN A 22 2.12 8.76 -2.08
CA GLN A 22 1.82 7.36 -1.73
C GLN A 22 0.64 7.24 -0.76
N VAL A 23 0.56 8.12 0.24
CA VAL A 23 -0.55 8.16 1.20
C VAL A 23 -1.86 8.44 0.48
N LEU A 24 -1.88 9.45 -0.40
CA LEU A 24 -3.09 9.84 -1.14
C LEU A 24 -3.60 8.78 -2.13
N HIS A 25 -2.70 7.98 -2.72
CA HIS A 25 -3.08 6.91 -3.64
C HIS A 25 -3.45 5.59 -2.94
N SER A 26 -3.32 5.52 -1.60
CA SER A 26 -3.63 4.30 -0.86
C SER A 26 -5.14 4.10 -0.72
N PRO A 27 -5.69 2.94 -1.15
CA PRO A 27 -7.12 2.63 -1.07
C PRO A 27 -7.58 2.38 0.37
N VAL A 28 -6.64 2.25 1.32
CA VAL A 28 -6.95 2.08 2.74
C VAL A 28 -7.69 3.30 3.28
N TYR A 29 -7.27 4.51 2.92
CA TYR A 29 -7.94 5.72 3.38
C TYR A 29 -9.36 5.89 2.82
N ALA A 30 -9.67 5.19 1.72
CA ALA A 30 -11.01 5.11 1.13
C ALA A 30 -11.89 4.00 1.77
N GLY A 31 -11.45 3.34 2.84
CA GLY A 31 -12.23 2.31 3.52
C GLY A 31 -11.99 0.88 2.99
N HIS A 32 -11.05 0.69 2.06
CA HIS A 32 -10.77 -0.63 1.45
C HIS A 32 -9.58 -1.33 2.11
N ILE A 33 -9.46 -2.64 1.94
CA ILE A 33 -8.27 -3.40 2.38
C ILE A 33 -7.59 -4.02 1.17
N ILE A 34 -6.25 -3.97 1.15
CA ILE A 34 -5.43 -4.65 0.15
C ILE A 34 -5.06 -6.04 0.68
N TYR A 35 -5.56 -7.09 0.01
CA TYR A 35 -5.18 -8.46 0.29
C TYR A 35 -3.85 -8.80 -0.40
N GLU A 36 -2.97 -9.53 0.28
CA GLU A 36 -1.70 -10.05 -0.27
C GLU A 36 -0.71 -9.01 -0.84
N ALA A 37 -0.44 -7.91 -0.13
CA ALA A 37 0.59 -6.97 -0.60
C ALA A 37 2.01 -7.60 -0.75
N LYS A 38 2.30 -8.69 -0.02
CA LYS A 38 3.59 -9.41 -0.04
C LYS A 38 3.43 -10.90 0.33
N PRO A 39 2.87 -11.76 -0.55
CA PRO A 39 2.70 -13.17 -0.25
C PRO A 39 4.06 -13.87 -0.11
N THR A 40 4.10 -14.87 0.77
CA THR A 40 5.25 -15.76 0.87
C THR A 40 5.26 -16.71 -0.31
N VAL A 41 6.44 -16.91 -0.92
CA VAL A 41 6.57 -17.77 -2.12
C VAL A 41 6.21 -19.22 -1.81
N SER A 42 6.47 -19.65 -0.58
CA SER A 42 6.05 -20.95 -0.06
C SER A 42 6.02 -20.87 1.46
N MET A 43 5.27 -21.77 2.11
CA MET A 43 5.24 -21.86 3.58
C MET A 43 6.63 -22.08 4.21
N LYS A 44 7.56 -22.68 3.45
CA LYS A 44 8.92 -22.98 3.90
C LYS A 44 9.91 -21.83 3.67
N SER A 45 9.54 -20.78 2.94
CA SER A 45 10.44 -19.69 2.57
C SER A 45 9.99 -18.36 3.17
N LYS A 46 10.93 -17.64 3.80
CA LYS A 46 10.72 -16.25 4.26
C LYS A 46 10.75 -15.24 3.12
N LYS A 47 11.09 -15.65 1.89
CA LYS A 47 11.13 -14.76 0.73
C LYS A 47 9.71 -14.29 0.41
N ARG A 48 9.54 -12.98 0.26
CA ARG A 48 8.28 -12.35 -0.14
C ARG A 48 8.39 -11.87 -1.58
N ARG A 49 7.37 -12.14 -2.39
CA ARG A 49 7.27 -11.55 -3.73
C ARG A 49 6.66 -10.16 -3.63
N TYR A 50 7.13 -9.26 -4.47
CA TYR A 50 6.47 -7.98 -4.70
C TYR A 50 5.36 -8.20 -5.72
N ILE A 51 4.16 -7.70 -5.40
CA ILE A 51 3.04 -7.61 -6.33
C ILE A 51 2.86 -6.14 -6.69
N PRO A 52 2.92 -5.79 -7.99
CA PRO A 52 2.62 -4.43 -8.47
C PRO A 52 1.25 -3.97 -7.99
N PHE A 53 1.10 -2.66 -7.73
CA PHE A 53 -0.12 -2.12 -7.12
C PHE A 53 -1.40 -2.47 -7.91
N GLU A 54 -1.32 -2.45 -9.24
CA GLU A 54 -2.43 -2.74 -10.17
C GLU A 54 -2.93 -4.19 -10.07
N GLU A 55 -2.06 -5.13 -9.68
CA GLU A 55 -2.39 -6.56 -9.59
C GLU A 55 -2.88 -6.96 -8.19
N ARG A 56 -2.89 -6.03 -7.22
CA ARG A 56 -3.28 -6.36 -5.85
C ARG A 56 -4.80 -6.52 -5.74
N ALA A 57 -5.23 -7.58 -5.07
CA ALA A 57 -6.63 -7.76 -4.76
C ALA A 57 -7.09 -6.73 -3.71
N ILE A 58 -8.12 -5.95 -4.04
CA ILE A 58 -8.71 -4.94 -3.15
C ILE A 58 -10.09 -5.43 -2.71
N VAL A 59 -10.30 -5.52 -1.39
CA VAL A 59 -11.60 -5.79 -0.79
C VAL A 59 -12.23 -4.45 -0.39
N PRO A 60 -13.39 -4.09 -0.96
CA PRO A 60 -14.02 -2.81 -0.68
C PRO A 60 -14.70 -2.78 0.70
N ASN A 61 -14.79 -1.59 1.28
CA ASN A 61 -15.63 -1.24 2.45
C ASN A 61 -15.46 -2.13 3.69
N THR A 62 -14.23 -2.47 4.05
CA THR A 62 -13.95 -3.29 5.25
C THR A 62 -13.90 -2.47 6.54
N HIS A 63 -13.74 -1.15 6.43
CA HIS A 63 -13.73 -0.23 7.57
C HIS A 63 -14.25 1.15 7.14
N GLU A 64 -14.56 2.00 8.13
CA GLU A 64 -14.95 3.39 7.90
C GLU A 64 -13.84 4.15 7.17
N ALA A 65 -14.20 4.78 6.06
CA ALA A 65 -13.27 5.56 5.26
C ALA A 65 -12.89 6.85 5.98
N ILE A 66 -11.59 7.15 6.04
CA ILE A 66 -11.08 8.43 6.52
C ILE A 66 -11.40 9.53 5.49
N ILE A 67 -11.29 9.17 4.20
CA ILE A 67 -11.59 10.05 3.07
C ILE A 67 -12.86 9.51 2.39
N PRO A 68 -14.02 10.17 2.55
CA PRO A 68 -15.23 9.76 1.86
C PRO A 68 -15.01 9.86 0.35
N GLN A 69 -15.48 8.85 -0.39
CA GLN A 69 -15.41 8.81 -1.85
C GLN A 69 -16.62 9.47 -2.51
N ASP A 70 -17.51 10.09 -1.72
CA ASP A 70 -18.63 10.86 -2.24
C ASP A 70 -18.11 12.06 -3.03
N ARG A 71 -18.60 12.15 -4.27
CA ARG A 71 -18.13 13.07 -5.30
C ARG A 71 -18.99 14.31 -5.38
#